data_AF-A0A0F9DQV8-F1
#
_entry.id   AF-A0A0F9DQV8-F1
#
_cell.length_a   1.000
_cell.length_b   1.000
_cell.length_c   1.000
_cell.angle_alpha   90.00
_cell.angle_beta   90.00
_cell.angle_gamma   90.00
#
_symmetry.space_group_name_H-M   'P 1'
#
loop_
_entity.id
_entity.type
_entity.pdbx_description
1 polymer ?
#
loop_
_entity_poly.entity_id
_entity_poly.type
_entity_poly.pdbx_seq_one_letter_code
_entity_poly.pdbx_strand_id
1 'polypeptide(L)'
;MRAHELFEKKSEFEVLKNNKIPLDDEERDKVMKAGAVWHHGLKGKPSPAVWKSKDSNGKTKYVCHTHRMYQVRDTLSAAIKSYDKVKTSA
;
A
#
# COMPACT_ATOMS: atom_id res chain seq x y z
N MET A 1 -22.05 -24.78 -12.10
CA MET A 1 -21.07 -23.69 -11.92
C MET A 1 -19.66 -24.23 -12.10
N ARG A 2 -18.96 -23.88 -13.18
CA ARG A 2 -17.49 -23.89 -13.21
C ARG A 2 -17.08 -22.68 -14.03
N ALA A 3 -16.95 -21.56 -13.33
CA ALA A 3 -16.43 -20.33 -13.89
C ALA A 3 -15.06 -20.66 -14.48
N HIS A 4 -14.96 -20.51 -15.79
CA HIS A 4 -13.72 -20.49 -16.52
C HIS A 4 -12.84 -19.44 -15.83
N GLU A 5 -11.78 -19.86 -15.14
CA GLU A 5 -10.77 -18.97 -14.56
C GLU A 5 -10.07 -18.26 -15.73
N LEU A 6 -10.70 -17.18 -16.18
CA LEU A 6 -10.04 -16.12 -16.91
C LEU A 6 -8.93 -15.60 -16.00
N PHE A 7 -7.74 -16.16 -16.14
CA PHE A 7 -6.48 -15.55 -15.71
C PHE A 7 -6.29 -14.27 -16.52
N GLU A 8 -7.14 -13.26 -16.30
CA GLU A 8 -6.81 -11.89 -16.63
C GLU A 8 -5.50 -11.60 -15.91
N LYS A 9 -4.44 -11.28 -16.67
CA LYS A 9 -3.17 -10.80 -16.10
C LYS A 9 -3.46 -9.49 -15.36
N LYS A 10 -3.95 -9.59 -14.13
CA LYS A 10 -4.12 -8.46 -13.22
C LYS A 10 -2.78 -7.76 -13.11
N SER A 11 -2.78 -6.44 -13.21
CA SER A 11 -1.58 -5.65 -13.03
C SER A 11 -1.00 -5.91 -11.64
N GLU A 12 0.32 -5.76 -11.48
CA GLU A 12 0.99 -5.97 -10.18
C GLU A 12 0.31 -5.15 -9.06
N PHE A 13 -0.10 -3.92 -9.38
CA PHE A 13 -0.83 -3.07 -8.45
C PHE A 13 -2.19 -3.63 -8.06
N GLU A 14 -2.96 -4.20 -9.00
CA GLU A 14 -4.26 -4.80 -8.69
C GLU A 14 -4.12 -6.05 -7.81
N VAL A 15 -3.10 -6.87 -8.05
CA VAL A 15 -2.79 -8.00 -7.17
C VAL A 15 -2.50 -7.50 -5.76
N LEU A 16 -1.64 -6.48 -5.64
CA LEU A 16 -1.31 -5.89 -4.34
C LEU A 16 -2.52 -5.22 -3.66
N LYS A 17 -3.41 -4.60 -4.43
CA LYS A 17 -4.61 -3.95 -3.89
C LYS A 17 -5.63 -4.98 -3.40
N ASN A 18 -5.80 -6.08 -4.12
CA ASN A 18 -6.71 -7.16 -3.75
C ASN A 18 -6.22 -7.95 -2.54
N ASN A 19 -4.91 -8.14 -2.41
CA ASN A 19 -4.29 -8.88 -1.30
C ASN A 19 -3.87 -7.97 -0.14
N LYS A 20 -4.53 -6.81 0.01
CA LYS A 20 -4.17 -5.83 1.05
C LYS A 20 -4.37 -6.41 2.45
N ILE A 21 -3.36 -6.22 3.28
CA ILE A 21 -3.35 -6.62 4.68
C ILE A 21 -3.32 -5.33 5.54
N PRO A 22 -4.17 -5.22 6.57
CA PRO A 22 -4.12 -4.10 7.50
C PRO A 22 -2.74 -4.03 8.19
N LEU A 23 -2.28 -2.81 8.46
CA LEU A 23 -1.12 -2.61 9.33
C LEU A 23 -1.49 -2.93 10.77
N ASP A 24 -0.53 -3.45 11.51
CA ASP A 24 -0.69 -3.64 12.95
C ASP A 24 -0.60 -2.28 13.65
N ASP A 25 -1.12 -2.16 14.87
CA ASP A 25 -1.21 -0.85 15.55
C ASP A 25 0.16 -0.18 15.72
N GLU A 26 1.21 -0.95 15.99
CA GLU A 26 2.58 -0.44 16.09
C GLU A 26 3.11 0.09 14.75
N GLU A 27 2.83 -0.62 13.66
CA GLU A 27 3.27 -0.21 12.33
C GLU A 27 2.53 1.04 11.89
N ARG A 28 1.23 1.08 12.17
CA ARG A 28 0.40 2.24 11.92
C ARG A 28 0.91 3.44 12.70
N ASP A 29 1.24 3.30 13.98
CA ASP A 29 1.81 4.39 14.78
C ASP A 29 3.15 4.88 14.20
N LYS A 30 4.04 3.98 13.76
CA LYS A 30 5.30 4.35 13.09
C LYS A 30 5.07 5.14 11.79
N VAL A 31 4.12 4.72 10.96
CA VAL A 31 3.76 5.41 9.70
C VAL A 31 3.18 6.80 9.98
N MET A 32 2.30 6.90 10.97
CA MET A 32 1.66 8.16 11.37
C MET A 32 2.68 9.13 12.00
N LYS A 33 3.56 8.65 12.88
CA LYS A 33 4.66 9.44 13.48
C LYS A 33 5.65 9.94 12.44
N ALA A 34 5.92 9.14 11.41
CA ALA A 34 6.79 9.55 10.31
C ALA A 34 6.13 10.54 9.33
N GLY A 35 4.85 10.86 9.50
CA GLY A 35 4.10 11.76 8.62
C GLY A 35 3.79 11.16 7.24
N ALA A 36 3.95 9.85 7.06
CA ALA A 36 3.60 9.14 5.84
C ALA A 36 2.07 8.90 5.77
N VAL A 37 1.32 9.99 5.75
CA VAL A 37 -0.13 10.00 5.87
C VAL A 37 -0.80 10.47 4.58
N TRP A 38 -1.99 9.98 4.34
CA TRP A 38 -2.85 10.39 3.26
C TRP A 38 -4.06 11.13 3.84
N HIS A 39 -4.17 12.41 3.51
CA HIS A 39 -5.20 13.31 4.04
C HIS A 39 -6.53 13.25 3.27
N HIS A 40 -6.58 12.53 2.16
CA HIS A 40 -7.82 12.29 1.40
C HIS A 40 -8.52 10.98 1.80
N GLY A 41 -8.23 10.47 3.01
CA GLY A 41 -8.93 9.32 3.58
C GLY A 41 -10.41 9.60 3.86
N LEU A 42 -11.11 8.60 4.41
CA LEU A 42 -12.53 8.68 4.72
C LEU A 42 -12.83 9.94 5.56
N LYS A 43 -13.64 10.86 5.01
CA LYS A 43 -13.99 12.16 5.61
C LYS A 43 -12.79 13.11 5.87
N GLY A 44 -11.73 13.04 5.07
CA GLY A 44 -10.56 13.89 5.21
C GLY A 44 -9.66 13.54 6.41
N LYS A 45 -9.89 12.40 7.06
CA LYS A 45 -9.07 11.97 8.20
C LYS A 45 -7.71 11.48 7.72
N PRO A 46 -6.62 11.85 8.42
CA PRO A 46 -5.30 11.32 8.12
C PRO A 46 -5.31 9.81 8.30
N SER A 47 -5.00 9.11 7.22
CA SER A 47 -4.89 7.66 7.17
C SER A 47 -3.47 7.27 6.78
N PRO A 48 -2.93 6.13 7.21
CA PRO A 48 -1.61 5.70 6.77
C PRO A 48 -1.58 5.57 5.23
N ALA A 49 -0.59 6.21 4.58
CA ALA A 49 -0.37 6.12 3.14
C ALA A 49 0.35 4.81 2.75
N VAL A 50 0.85 4.09 3.75
CA VAL A 50 1.49 2.78 3.61
C VAL A 50 0.52 1.68 4.00
N TRP A 51 0.54 0.56 3.30
CA TRP A 51 -0.17 -0.66 3.68
C TRP A 51 0.64 -1.92 3.36
N LYS A 52 0.33 -3.03 4.04
CA LYS A 52 0.87 -4.35 3.73
C LYS A 52 0.07 -5.00 2.60
N SER A 53 0.70 -5.86 1.83
CA SER A 53 0.03 -6.73 0.86
C SER A 53 0.86 -7.97 0.59
N LYS A 54 0.23 -9.04 0.10
CA LYS A 54 0.95 -10.19 -0.45
C LYS A 54 1.14 -10.03 -1.96
N ASP A 55 2.38 -10.19 -2.40
CA ASP A 55 2.67 -10.31 -3.83
C ASP A 55 2.13 -11.64 -4.40
N SER A 56 2.25 -11.81 -5.73
CA SER A 56 1.85 -13.04 -6.42
C SER A 56 2.65 -14.28 -5.98
N ASN A 57 3.80 -14.10 -5.32
CA ASN A 57 4.64 -15.16 -4.78
C ASN A 57 4.33 -15.43 -3.29
N GLY A 58 3.34 -14.75 -2.70
CA GLY A 58 2.96 -14.89 -1.30
C GLY A 58 3.86 -14.15 -0.30
N LYS A 59 4.83 -13.34 -0.76
CA LYS A 59 5.69 -12.54 0.13
C LYS A 59 4.98 -11.26 0.57
N THR A 60 5.16 -10.91 1.84
CA THR A 60 4.66 -9.64 2.37
C THR A 60 5.49 -8.48 1.80
N LYS A 61 4.80 -7.54 1.17
CA LYS A 61 5.34 -6.27 0.67
C LYS A 61 4.65 -5.11 1.36
N TYR A 62 5.37 -4.01 1.46
CA TYR A 62 4.85 -2.73 1.93
C TYR A 62 4.69 -1.80 0.74
N VAL A 63 3.47 -1.31 0.55
CA VAL A 63 3.12 -0.42 -0.55
C VAL A 63 2.88 0.96 0.02
N CYS A 64 3.66 1.95 -0.41
CA CYS A 64 3.39 3.35 -0.18
C CYS A 64 2.65 3.91 -1.40
N HIS A 65 1.42 4.39 -1.24
CA HIS A 65 0.62 4.88 -2.35
C HIS A 65 -0.13 6.15 -2.00
N THR A 66 0.06 7.18 -2.82
CA THR A 66 -0.75 8.41 -2.77
C THR A 66 -1.23 8.73 -4.19
N HIS A 67 -2.55 8.81 -4.35
CA HIS A 67 -3.27 9.27 -5.55
C HIS A 67 -2.81 8.70 -6.90
N ARG A 68 -1.69 9.19 -7.47
CA ARG A 68 -1.19 8.86 -8.82
C ARG A 68 0.02 7.93 -8.84
N MET A 69 0.70 7.75 -7.71
CA MET A 69 1.95 6.98 -7.66
C MET A 69 1.97 6.02 -6.48
N TYR A 70 2.48 4.82 -6.72
CA TYR A 70 2.83 3.87 -5.68
C TYR A 70 4.30 3.47 -5.76
N GLN A 71 4.83 3.01 -4.63
CA GLN A 71 6.12 2.36 -4.51
C GLN A 71 5.96 1.11 -3.66
N VAL A 72 6.53 0.00 -4.13
CA VAL A 72 6.53 -1.29 -3.43
C VAL A 72 7.91 -1.52 -2.83
N ARG A 73 7.96 -1.90 -1.56
CA ARG A 73 9.19 -2.15 -0.80
C ARG A 73 9.05 -3.40 0.06
N ASP A 74 10.18 -3.99 0.44
CA ASP A 74 10.22 -5.19 1.28
C ASP A 74 10.07 -4.89 2.78
N THR A 75 10.27 -3.62 3.19
CA THR A 75 10.22 -3.21 4.59
C THR A 75 9.39 -1.95 4.79
N LEU A 76 8.78 -1.84 5.99
CA LEU A 76 8.00 -0.68 6.40
C LEU A 76 8.81 0.62 6.33
N SER A 77 10.04 0.59 6.82
CA SER A 77 10.92 1.77 6.84
C SER A 77 11.27 2.26 5.44
N ALA A 78 11.51 1.35 4.48
CA ALA A 78 11.76 1.71 3.10
C ALA A 78 10.51 2.27 2.41
N ALA A 79 9.32 1.74 2.72
CA ALA A 79 8.06 2.27 2.24
C ALA A 79 7.81 3.69 2.76
N ILE A 80 8.03 3.93 4.06
CA ILE A 80 7.95 5.26 4.67
C ILE A 80 8.92 6.23 4.02
N LYS A 81 10.20 5.85 3.82
CA LYS A 81 11.18 6.70 3.12
C LYS A 81 10.78 7.04 1.68
N SER A 82 10.03 6.15 1.02
CA SER A 82 9.54 6.39 -0.34
C SER A 82 8.40 7.40 -0.38
N TYR A 83 7.77 7.70 0.76
CA TYR A 83 6.65 8.64 0.86
C TYR A 83 7.02 10.04 0.37
N ASP A 84 8.23 10.53 0.66
CA ASP A 84 8.64 11.87 0.20
C ASP A 84 8.63 12.02 -1.32
N LYS A 85 8.95 10.95 -2.05
CA LYS A 85 8.88 10.93 -3.51
C LYS A 85 7.43 10.78 -4.01
N VAL A 86 6.67 9.94 -3.31
CA VAL A 86 5.29 9.59 -3.67
C VAL A 86 4.35 10.79 -3.44
N LYS A 87 4.53 11.55 -2.35
CA LYS A 87 3.74 12.76 -2.02
C LYS A 87 3.94 13.91 -3.00
N THR A 88 5.17 14.13 -3.50
CA THR A 88 5.47 15.20 -4.47
C THR A 88 4.90 14.89 -5.85
N SER A 89 4.66 13.61 -6.14
CA SER A 89 4.09 13.14 -7.41
C SER A 89 2.55 12.99 -7.37
N ALA A 90 1.93 13.32 -6.23
CA ALA A 90 0.50 13.06 -5.95
C ALA A 90 -0.44 14.16 -6.48
#